data_AF-A0A7K2YGI1-F1
#
_entry.id   AF-A0A7K2YGI1-F1
#
_cell.length_a   1.000
_cell.length_b   1.000
_cell.length_c   1.000
_cell.angle_alpha   90.00
_cell.angle_beta   90.00
_cell.angle_gamma   90.00
#
_symmetry.space_group_name_H-M   'P 1'
#
loop_
_entity.id
_entity.type
_entity.pdbx_description
1 polymer ?
#
loop_
_entity_poly.entity_id
_entity_poly.type
_entity_poly.pdbx_seq_one_letter_code
_entity_poly.pdbx_strand_id
1 'polypeptide(L)'
;MAHTIRRTGTATGPVGTPGATAVGTHRPRLSLNSDGRAHPRENTLVAVTVLFALVAGICVFFRDMHILGAWTALGGVVTGLISQMFSATTGERAVTILALGVSAVSLFMNMFHGGLY
;
A
#
# COMPACT_ATOMS: atom_id res chain seq x y z
N MET A 1 -2.60 49.73 18.39
CA MET A 1 -3.67 50.57 17.81
C MET A 1 -4.29 49.81 16.67
N ALA A 2 -5.52 49.33 16.88
CA ALA A 2 -6.30 48.57 15.92
C ALA A 2 -7.08 49.54 15.02
N HIS A 3 -7.14 49.31 13.71
CA HIS A 3 -8.27 49.76 12.91
C HIS A 3 -8.39 49.03 11.55
N THR A 4 -9.38 48.12 11.52
CA THR A 4 -10.46 48.10 10.52
C THR A 4 -10.15 47.67 9.08
N ILE A 5 -10.50 46.41 8.77
CA ILE A 5 -10.93 46.02 7.41
C ILE A 5 -12.42 45.71 7.47
N ARG A 6 -13.18 46.64 6.88
CA ARG A 6 -14.63 46.64 6.67
C ARG A 6 -15.03 45.45 5.78
N ARG A 7 -15.78 44.48 6.32
CA ARG A 7 -16.61 43.57 5.51
C ARG A 7 -17.98 44.21 5.31
N THR A 8 -18.17 44.82 4.14
CA THR A 8 -19.50 45.18 3.62
C THR A 8 -19.84 44.23 2.50
N GLY A 9 -20.87 43.43 2.71
CA GLY A 9 -21.38 42.46 1.76
C GLY A 9 -22.60 41.73 2.29
N THR A 10 -23.62 42.48 2.71
CA THR A 10 -24.99 41.99 2.85
C THR A 10 -25.62 41.97 1.46
N ALA A 11 -25.70 40.79 0.85
CA ALA A 11 -26.59 40.53 -0.27
C ALA A 11 -27.39 39.27 0.08
N THR A 12 -28.53 39.51 0.71
CA THR A 12 -29.62 38.57 0.91
C THR A 12 -30.18 38.18 -0.46
N GLY A 13 -29.68 37.10 -1.04
CA GLY A 13 -30.31 36.41 -2.18
C GLY A 13 -31.41 35.47 -1.70
N PRO A 14 -32.39 35.11 -2.55
CA PRO A 14 -33.43 34.14 -2.19
C PRO A 14 -32.77 32.83 -1.76
N VAL A 15 -33.30 32.19 -0.71
CA VAL A 15 -32.86 30.89 -0.21
C VAL A 15 -32.90 29.89 -1.36
N GLY A 16 -31.76 29.75 -2.04
CA GLY A 16 -31.50 28.65 -2.94
C GLY A 16 -31.42 27.41 -2.06
N THR A 17 -32.30 26.47 -2.31
CA THR A 17 -32.25 25.08 -1.86
C THR A 17 -30.79 24.66 -1.71
N PRO A 18 -30.34 24.13 -0.55
CA PRO A 18 -29.01 23.53 -0.46
C PRO A 18 -28.97 22.40 -1.49
N GLY A 19 -28.41 22.74 -2.67
CA GLY A 19 -28.24 21.84 -3.79
C GLY A 19 -27.45 20.68 -3.25
N ALA A 20 -28.10 19.53 -3.22
CA ALA A 20 -27.55 18.26 -2.80
C ALA A 20 -26.08 18.20 -3.20
N THR A 21 -25.21 18.09 -2.19
CA THR A 21 -23.83 17.67 -2.37
C THR A 21 -23.88 16.46 -3.28
N ALA A 22 -23.51 16.63 -4.54
CA ALA A 22 -23.29 15.52 -5.44
C ALA A 22 -22.16 14.73 -4.79
N VAL A 23 -22.52 13.70 -4.02
CA VAL A 23 -21.61 12.69 -3.51
C VAL A 23 -21.09 12.01 -4.77
N GLY A 24 -20.04 12.58 -5.34
CA GLY A 24 -19.28 11.96 -6.39
C GLY A 24 -18.87 10.61 -5.85
N THR A 25 -19.42 9.56 -6.44
CA THR A 25 -19.03 8.19 -6.12
C THR A 25 -17.56 8.11 -6.48
N HIS A 26 -16.69 8.27 -5.47
CA HIS A 26 -15.25 8.16 -5.64
C HIS A 26 -14.99 6.68 -5.92
N ARG A 27 -15.11 6.27 -7.19
CA ARG A 27 -14.76 4.93 -7.62
C ARG A 27 -13.24 4.81 -7.45
N PRO A 28 -12.74 4.00 -6.50
CA PRO A 28 -11.31 3.84 -6.35
C PRO A 28 -10.81 3.17 -7.62
N ARG A 29 -10.05 3.90 -8.44
CA ARG A 29 -9.35 3.30 -9.56
C ARG A 29 -8.18 2.53 -8.96
N LEU A 30 -8.30 1.21 -8.90
CA LEU A 30 -7.27 0.26 -8.47
C LEU A 30 -6.13 0.17 -9.51
N SER A 31 -5.62 1.33 -9.93
CA SER A 31 -4.44 1.43 -10.77
C SER A 31 -3.24 1.60 -9.82
N LEU A 32 -2.23 0.73 -9.95
CA LEU A 32 -0.90 0.95 -9.35
C LEU A 32 -0.31 2.31 -9.77
N ASN A 33 -0.86 2.88 -10.83
CA ASN A 33 -0.47 4.14 -11.41
C ASN A 33 -1.60 5.16 -11.21
N SER A 34 -1.70 5.69 -10.00
CA SER A 34 -2.74 6.68 -9.66
C SER A 34 -2.56 8.00 -10.41
N ASP A 35 -1.34 8.28 -10.88
CA ASP A 35 -0.95 9.54 -11.53
C ASP A 35 -0.78 9.41 -13.07
N GLY A 36 -1.02 8.24 -13.65
CA GLY A 36 -1.02 8.00 -15.10
C GLY A 36 0.35 7.95 -15.80
N ARG A 37 1.47 7.95 -15.06
CA ARG A 37 2.86 7.89 -15.59
C ARG A 37 3.48 6.53 -15.29
N ALA A 38 3.96 5.78 -16.27
CA ALA A 38 4.60 4.48 -16.01
C ALA A 38 5.83 4.63 -15.10
N HIS A 39 5.83 3.93 -13.97
CA HIS A 39 6.93 3.87 -12.99
C HIS A 39 7.51 2.45 -12.97
N PRO A 40 8.30 2.07 -14.00
CA PRO A 40 8.70 0.68 -14.20
C PRO A 40 9.59 0.15 -13.07
N ARG A 41 10.38 1.00 -12.39
CA ARG A 41 11.29 0.55 -11.33
C ARG A 41 10.53 0.24 -10.05
N GLU A 42 9.67 1.14 -9.63
CA GLU A 42 8.83 1.00 -8.44
C GLU A 42 7.90 -0.20 -8.58
N ASN A 43 7.24 -0.32 -9.74
CA ASN A 43 6.33 -1.44 -10.03
C ASN A 43 7.05 -2.81 -10.07
N THR A 44 8.32 -2.86 -10.50
CA THR A 44 9.11 -4.10 -10.42
C THR A 44 9.45 -4.49 -8.99
N LEU A 45 9.77 -3.54 -8.11
CA LEU A 45 10.08 -3.85 -6.72
C LEU A 45 8.87 -4.47 -6.01
N VAL A 46 7.69 -3.90 -6.24
CA VAL A 46 6.42 -4.42 -5.70
C VAL A 46 6.14 -5.83 -6.20
N ALA A 47 6.30 -6.06 -7.51
CA ALA A 47 6.11 -7.39 -8.09
C ALA A 47 7.08 -8.42 -7.49
N VAL A 48 8.34 -8.05 -7.26
CA VAL A 48 9.33 -8.91 -6.59
C VAL A 48 8.92 -9.21 -5.15
N THR A 49 8.46 -8.21 -4.40
CA THR A 49 7.98 -8.41 -3.02
C THR A 49 6.78 -9.36 -2.99
N VAL A 50 5.79 -9.16 -3.87
CA VAL A 50 4.62 -10.05 -3.98
C VAL A 50 5.04 -11.46 -4.34
N LEU A 51 5.99 -11.63 -5.26
CA LEU A 51 6.50 -12.93 -5.65
C LEU A 51 7.18 -13.65 -4.47
N PHE A 52 8.04 -12.94 -3.72
CA PHE A 52 8.65 -13.51 -2.52
C PHE A 52 7.61 -13.90 -1.47
N ALA A 53 6.60 -13.07 -1.23
CA ALA A 53 5.51 -13.38 -0.31
C ALA A 53 4.74 -14.65 -0.70
N LEU A 54 4.44 -14.81 -1.99
CA LEU A 54 3.76 -16.00 -2.52
C LEU A 54 4.62 -17.26 -2.39
N VAL A 55 5.88 -17.21 -2.82
CA VAL A 55 6.79 -18.36 -2.73
C VAL A 55 6.98 -18.77 -1.27
N ALA A 56 7.24 -17.81 -0.38
CA ALA A 56 7.39 -18.06 1.04
C ALA A 56 6.13 -18.67 1.68
N GLY A 57 4.94 -18.19 1.29
CA GLY A 57 3.67 -18.71 1.75
C GLY A 57 3.41 -20.15 1.29
N ILE A 58 3.82 -20.48 0.06
CA ILE A 58 3.72 -21.86 -0.46
C ILE A 58 4.68 -22.80 0.28
N CYS A 59 5.89 -22.34 0.63
CA CYS A 59 6.85 -23.14 1.39
C CYS A 59 6.34 -23.57 2.77
N VAL A 60 5.42 -22.83 3.39
CA VAL A 60 4.80 -23.19 4.68
C VAL A 60 4.13 -24.57 4.65
N PHE A 61 3.61 -25.00 3.49
CA PHE A 61 2.95 -26.30 3.38
C PHE A 61 3.93 -27.48 3.41
N PHE A 62 5.23 -27.25 3.23
CA PHE A 62 6.26 -28.27 3.18
C PHE A 62 7.22 -28.13 4.37
N ARG A 63 7.11 -29.02 5.36
CA ARG A 63 7.95 -29.01 6.58
C ARG A 63 9.45 -29.05 6.28
N ASP A 64 9.86 -29.81 5.27
CA ASP A 64 11.27 -29.96 4.92
C ASP A 64 11.85 -28.72 4.20
N MET A 65 11.02 -27.79 3.71
CA MET A 65 11.46 -26.58 2.98
C MET A 65 11.50 -25.32 3.83
N HIS A 66 11.41 -25.44 5.16
CA HIS A 66 11.37 -24.30 6.08
C HIS A 66 12.60 -23.37 5.95
N ILE A 67 13.79 -23.88 5.63
CA ILE A 67 14.99 -23.05 5.39
C ILE A 67 14.77 -22.14 4.17
N LEU A 68 14.38 -22.72 3.02
CA LEU A 68 14.10 -21.94 1.80
C LEU A 68 12.92 -20.98 2.02
N GLY A 69 11.86 -21.45 2.70
CA GLY A 69 10.70 -20.63 3.04
C GLY A 69 11.06 -19.46 3.95
N ALA A 70 11.90 -19.66 4.96
CA ALA A 70 12.34 -18.61 5.87
C ALA A 70 13.25 -17.59 5.17
N TRP A 71 14.19 -18.04 4.33
CA TRP A 71 15.05 -17.12 3.55
C TRP A 71 14.27 -16.32 2.51
N THR A 72 13.31 -16.96 1.81
CA THR A 72 12.45 -16.26 0.86
C THR A 72 11.50 -15.29 1.57
N ALA A 73 10.95 -15.66 2.73
CA ALA A 73 10.13 -14.77 3.54
C ALA A 73 10.93 -13.57 4.05
N LEU A 74 12.17 -13.79 4.51
CA LEU A 74 13.08 -12.73 4.94
C LEU A 74 13.38 -11.77 3.78
N GLY A 75 13.68 -12.31 2.59
CA GLY A 75 13.85 -11.52 1.37
C GLY A 75 12.59 -10.70 1.03
N GLY A 76 11.41 -11.28 1.19
CA GLY A 76 10.12 -10.60 1.04
C GLY A 76 9.93 -9.44 2.03
N VAL A 77 10.27 -9.65 3.30
CA VAL A 77 10.21 -8.59 4.33
C VAL A 77 11.17 -7.44 3.99
N VAL A 78 12.43 -7.75 3.67
CA VAL A 78 13.44 -6.73 3.34
C VAL A 78 13.04 -5.97 2.08
N THR A 79 12.66 -6.67 1.00
CA THR A 79 12.24 -6.03 -0.25
C THR A 79 10.97 -5.21 -0.07
N GLY A 80 10.01 -5.65 0.75
CA GLY A 80 8.80 -4.89 1.06
C GLY A 80 9.08 -3.61 1.86
N LEU A 81 10.01 -3.64 2.80
CA LEU A 81 10.46 -2.45 3.53
C LEU A 81 11.16 -1.46 2.59
N ILE A 82 12.00 -1.95 1.69
CA ILE A 82 12.65 -1.12 0.67
C ILE A 82 11.60 -0.55 -0.30
N SER A 83 10.66 -1.36 -0.78
CA SER A 83 9.60 -0.94 -1.70
C SER A 83 8.78 0.21 -1.13
N GLN A 84 8.50 0.22 0.18
CA GLN A 84 7.82 1.35 0.83
C GLN A 84 8.56 2.68 0.71
N MET A 85 9.90 2.67 0.70
CA MET A 85 10.72 3.88 0.62
C MET A 85 10.75 4.47 -0.80
N PHE A 86 10.57 3.63 -1.82
CA PHE A 86 10.62 4.03 -3.23
C PHE A 86 9.23 4.25 -3.86
N SER A 87 8.16 3.85 -3.19
CA SER A 87 6.82 3.82 -3.78
C SER A 87 6.25 5.22 -4.06
N ALA A 88 5.99 5.48 -5.33
CA ALA A 88 5.54 6.78 -5.84
C ALA A 88 4.03 7.02 -5.67
N THR A 89 3.21 5.95 -5.61
CA THR A 89 1.74 6.06 -5.61
C THR A 89 1.08 5.37 -4.41
N THR A 90 -0.13 5.80 -4.08
CA THR A 90 -0.91 5.21 -2.97
C THR A 90 -1.33 3.77 -3.24
N GLY A 91 -1.67 3.43 -4.50
CA GLY A 91 -2.11 2.09 -4.87
C GLY A 91 -0.98 1.06 -4.76
N GLU A 92 0.22 1.45 -5.15
CA GLU A 92 1.42 0.64 -5.03
C GLU A 92 1.77 0.34 -3.56
N ARG A 93 1.71 1.37 -2.70
CA ARG A 93 1.92 1.22 -1.25
C ARG A 93 0.96 0.23 -0.61
N ALA A 94 -0.32 0.24 -1.00
CA ALA A 94 -1.30 -0.69 -0.46
C ALA A 94 -0.93 -2.15 -0.78
N VAL A 95 -0.50 -2.42 -2.02
CA VAL A 95 -0.06 -3.76 -2.44
C VAL A 95 1.21 -4.17 -1.70
N THR A 96 2.20 -3.28 -1.59
CA THR A 96 3.44 -3.56 -0.86
C THR A 96 3.18 -3.88 0.61
N ILE A 97 2.27 -3.16 1.28
CA ILE A 97 1.93 -3.42 2.70
C ILE A 97 1.27 -4.79 2.85
N LEU A 98 0.35 -5.15 1.95
CA LEU A 98 -0.29 -6.47 1.97
C LEU A 98 0.75 -7.58 1.74
N ALA A 99 1.63 -7.42 0.76
CA ALA A 99 2.70 -8.37 0.47
C ALA A 99 3.67 -8.51 1.65
N LEU A 100 4.05 -7.38 2.27
CA LEU A 100 4.89 -7.36 3.47
C LEU A 100 4.23 -8.11 4.63
N GLY A 101 2.93 -7.90 4.85
CA GLY A 101 2.16 -8.62 5.87
C GLY A 101 2.18 -10.13 5.63
N VAL A 102 1.95 -10.56 4.38
CA VAL A 102 2.03 -11.98 3.99
C VAL A 102 3.44 -12.54 4.19
N SER A 103 4.49 -11.81 3.82
CA SER A 103 5.88 -12.22 4.06
C SER A 103 6.20 -12.34 5.55
N ALA A 104 5.75 -11.42 6.39
CA ALA A 104 5.97 -11.47 7.83
C ALA A 104 5.27 -12.67 8.47
N VAL A 105 4.01 -12.93 8.10
CA VAL A 105 3.26 -14.12 8.58
C VAL A 105 3.94 -15.40 8.10
N SER A 106 4.36 -15.45 6.84
CA SER A 106 5.06 -16.60 6.28
C SER A 106 6.39 -16.84 6.99
N LEU A 107 7.16 -15.79 7.27
CA LEU A 107 8.42 -15.89 8.00
C LEU A 107 8.20 -16.48 9.40
N PHE A 108 7.20 -15.97 10.12
CA PHE A 108 6.81 -16.47 11.43
C PHE A 108 6.44 -17.96 11.35
N MET A 109 5.59 -18.36 10.40
CA MET A 109 5.21 -19.75 10.21
C MET A 109 6.39 -20.66 9.87
N ASN A 110 7.28 -20.24 8.96
CA ASN A 110 8.49 -21.01 8.62
C ASN A 110 9.44 -21.13 9.82
N MET A 111 9.51 -20.11 10.68
CA MET A 111 10.28 -20.15 11.91
C MET A 111 9.76 -21.23 12.88
N PHE A 112 8.45 -21.46 12.98
CA PHE A 112 7.90 -22.57 13.78
C PHE A 112 8.26 -23.96 13.27
N HIS A 113 8.53 -24.09 11.97
CA HIS A 113 8.82 -25.39 11.37
C HIS A 113 10.29 -25.83 11.53
N GLY A 114 11.18 -24.96 12.00
CA GLY A 114 12.59 -25.30 12.23
C GLY A 114 13.53 -24.09 12.24
N GLY A 115 13.08 -22.94 11.71
CA GLY A 115 13.89 -21.73 11.67
C GLY A 115 14.69 -21.58 10.38
N LEU A 116 15.86 -20.94 10.48
CA LEU A 116 16.77 -20.70 9.34
C LEU A 116 17.87 -21.76 9.22
N TYR A 117 17.82 -22.84 10.02
CA TYR A 117 18.88 -23.84 10.15
C TYR A 117 18.33 -25.26 10.32
#